data_AF-A0A2N5G4J6-F1
#
_entry.id   AF-A0A2N5G4J6-F1
#
_cell.length_a   1.000
_cell.length_b   1.000
_cell.length_c   1.000
_cell.angle_alpha   90.00
_cell.angle_beta   90.00
_cell.angle_gamma   90.00
#
_symmetry.space_group_name_H-M   'P 1'
#
loop_
_entity.id
_entity.type
_entity.pdbx_description
1 polymer ?
#
loop_
_entity_poly.entity_id
_entity_poly.type
_entity_poly.pdbx_seq_one_letter_code
_entity_poly.pdbx_strand_id
1 'polypeptide(L)'
;MKLQDRIIIRKMQIEDFPAMARWLRTPVVLEFYGGVENPFTLEMIHEKYGPRVRGEIPVVPHIVQAGKEPIGFMQCYQTTTDDKREYGYQPDENIDLLKYYFYFSQSIAGPVIGYTRWKFLICLL
;
A
#
# COMPACT_ATOMS: atom_id res chain seq x y z
N MET A 1 6.22 -12.92 -15.66
CA MET A 1 7.32 -12.32 -14.88
C MET A 1 8.46 -13.32 -14.86
N LYS A 2 9.64 -12.96 -15.39
CA LYS A 2 10.84 -13.80 -15.20
C LYS A 2 11.36 -13.50 -13.80
N LEU A 3 11.91 -14.49 -13.09
CA LEU A 3 12.43 -14.34 -11.71
C LEU A 3 13.56 -13.27 -11.57
N GLN A 4 13.97 -12.66 -12.68
CA GLN A 4 15.06 -11.68 -12.81
C GLN A 4 14.54 -10.23 -12.96
N ASP A 5 13.22 -10.03 -13.08
CA ASP A 5 12.65 -8.70 -13.20
C ASP A 5 12.86 -7.93 -11.88
N ARG A 6 13.60 -6.81 -11.93
CA ARG A 6 13.86 -5.98 -10.74
C ARG A 6 12.54 -5.46 -10.18
N ILE A 7 12.33 -5.66 -8.89
CA ILE A 7 11.22 -5.05 -8.14
C ILE A 7 11.62 -3.62 -7.76
N ILE A 8 10.77 -2.66 -8.12
CA ILE A 8 10.95 -1.25 -7.80
C ILE A 8 9.74 -0.78 -7.00
N ILE A 9 10.01 -0.01 -5.95
CA ILE A 9 8.98 0.69 -5.18
C ILE A 9 9.15 2.18 -5.47
N ARG A 10 8.10 2.83 -5.96
CA ARG A 10 8.08 4.26 -6.25
C ARG A 10 6.87 4.95 -5.65
N LYS A 11 6.93 6.26 -5.43
CA LYS A 11 5.76 7.04 -5.03
C LYS A 11 4.65 6.90 -6.08
N MET A 12 3.42 6.71 -5.62
CA MET A 12 2.25 6.69 -6.47
C MET A 12 2.02 8.08 -7.07
N GLN A 13 1.58 8.13 -8.32
CA GLN A 13 1.22 9.35 -9.04
C GLN A 13 -0.26 9.29 -9.45
N ILE A 14 -0.80 10.39 -9.98
CA ILE A 14 -2.21 10.47 -10.38
C ILE A 14 -2.51 9.48 -11.52
N GLU A 15 -1.53 9.22 -12.40
CA GLU A 15 -1.62 8.30 -13.53
C GLU A 15 -1.82 6.84 -13.08
N ASP A 16 -1.55 6.51 -11.82
CA ASP A 16 -1.75 5.18 -11.26
C ASP A 16 -3.21 4.97 -10.78
N PHE A 17 -4.04 6.01 -10.71
CA PHE A 17 -5.40 5.91 -10.16
C PHE A 17 -6.30 4.93 -10.93
N PRO A 18 -6.23 4.84 -12.28
CA PRO A 18 -6.95 3.81 -13.01
C PRO A 18 -6.55 2.39 -12.63
N ALA A 19 -5.26 2.14 -12.33
CA ALA A 19 -4.80 0.83 -11.84
C ALA A 19 -5.36 0.55 -10.43
N MET A 20 -5.33 1.55 -9.55
CA MET A 20 -5.90 1.47 -8.21
C MET A 20 -7.41 1.16 -8.24
N ALA A 21 -8.18 1.85 -9.08
CA ALA A 21 -9.61 1.59 -9.24
C ALA A 21 -9.87 0.16 -9.75
N ARG A 22 -9.03 -0.36 -10.64
CA ARG A 22 -9.14 -1.74 -11.13
C ARG A 22 -8.88 -2.75 -10.01
N TRP A 23 -7.82 -2.55 -9.22
CA TRP A 23 -7.48 -3.45 -8.11
C TRP A 23 -8.54 -3.41 -7.02
N LEU A 24 -9.00 -2.22 -6.61
CA LEU A 24 -10.03 -2.04 -5.58
C LEU A 24 -11.46 -2.31 -6.07
N ARG A 25 -11.61 -2.95 -7.23
CA ARG A 25 -12.84 -3.58 -7.71
C ARG A 25 -12.70 -5.10 -7.83
N THR A 26 -11.49 -5.63 -7.64
CA THR A 26 -11.23 -7.07 -7.72
C THR A 26 -11.64 -7.71 -6.40
N PRO A 27 -12.60 -8.66 -6.39
CA PRO A 27 -13.15 -9.22 -5.14
C PRO A 27 -12.09 -9.74 -4.18
N VAL A 28 -11.06 -10.42 -4.69
CA VAL A 28 -9.99 -10.96 -3.85
C VAL A 28 -9.08 -9.87 -3.25
N VAL A 29 -9.00 -8.68 -3.86
CA VAL A 29 -8.36 -7.52 -3.21
C VAL A 29 -9.27 -6.93 -2.14
N LEU A 30 -10.58 -6.87 -2.41
CA LEU A 30 -11.58 -6.30 -1.51
C LEU A 30 -11.77 -7.10 -0.22
N GLU A 31 -11.59 -8.42 -0.25
CA GLU A 31 -11.54 -9.28 0.94
C GLU A 31 -10.51 -8.78 1.98
N PHE A 32 -9.43 -8.13 1.51
CA PHE A 32 -8.35 -7.62 2.35
C PHE A 32 -8.34 -6.08 2.43
N TYR A 33 -9.18 -5.41 1.64
CA TYR A 33 -9.26 -3.95 1.54
C TYR A 33 -10.71 -3.46 1.42
N GLY A 34 -11.26 -2.86 2.48
CA GLY A 34 -12.53 -2.13 2.41
C GLY A 34 -13.79 -2.99 2.37
N GLY A 35 -13.67 -4.32 2.31
CA GLY A 35 -14.79 -5.26 2.24
C GLY A 35 -15.37 -5.37 0.83
N VAL A 36 -15.83 -6.57 0.47
CA VAL A 36 -16.34 -6.92 -0.88
C VAL A 36 -17.52 -6.04 -1.32
N GLU A 37 -18.28 -5.50 -0.38
CA GLU A 37 -19.50 -4.72 -0.61
C GLU A 37 -19.26 -3.29 -1.14
N ASN A 38 -18.02 -2.77 -1.13
CA ASN A 38 -17.72 -1.39 -1.53
C ASN A 38 -16.58 -1.29 -2.56
N PRO A 39 -16.83 -1.71 -3.83
CA PRO A 39 -15.88 -1.51 -4.91
C PRO A 39 -15.64 -0.01 -5.14
N PHE A 40 -14.36 0.39 -5.23
CA PHE A 40 -14.01 1.79 -5.42
C PHE A 40 -14.26 2.25 -6.87
N THR A 41 -14.95 3.37 -7.05
CA THR A 41 -14.97 4.09 -8.33
C THR A 41 -13.70 4.92 -8.53
N LEU A 42 -13.44 5.39 -9.75
CA LEU A 42 -12.29 6.24 -10.02
C LEU A 42 -12.37 7.55 -9.22
N GLU A 43 -13.57 8.13 -9.09
CA GLU A 43 -13.85 9.32 -8.29
C GLU A 43 -13.48 9.08 -6.82
N MET A 44 -13.88 7.94 -6.24
CA MET A 44 -13.51 7.57 -4.87
C MET A 44 -11.99 7.43 -4.69
N ILE A 45 -11.28 6.94 -5.72
CA ILE A 45 -9.80 6.90 -5.70
C ILE A 45 -9.25 8.34 -5.70
N HIS A 46 -9.76 9.22 -6.54
CA HIS A 46 -9.33 10.62 -6.58
C HIS A 46 -9.52 11.32 -5.23
N GLU A 47 -10.70 11.18 -4.61
CA GLU A 47 -10.99 11.78 -3.31
C GLU A 47 -10.08 11.24 -2.21
N LYS A 48 -9.90 9.91 -2.17
CA LYS A 48 -9.13 9.25 -1.10
C LYS A 48 -7.62 9.40 -1.24
N TYR A 49 -7.09 9.39 -2.45
CA TYR A 49 -5.65 9.35 -2.70
C TYR A 49 -5.08 10.64 -3.29
N GLY A 50 -5.91 11.53 -3.85
CA GLY A 50 -5.47 12.83 -4.36
C GLY A 50 -4.71 13.66 -3.33
N PRO A 51 -5.28 13.93 -2.14
CA PRO A 51 -4.59 14.66 -1.08
C PRO A 51 -3.27 13.99 -0.64
N ARG A 52 -3.22 12.65 -0.67
CA ARG A 52 -2.03 11.87 -0.28
C ARG A 52 -0.89 11.98 -1.30
N VAL A 53 -1.21 11.89 -2.59
CA VAL A 53 -0.21 12.08 -3.68
C VAL A 53 0.31 13.51 -3.69
N ARG A 54 -0.53 14.50 -3.36
CA ARG A 54 -0.13 15.91 -3.23
C ARG A 54 0.62 16.23 -1.93
N GLY A 55 0.72 15.28 -0.99
CA GLY A 55 1.40 15.48 0.30
C GLY A 55 0.62 16.32 1.31
N GLU A 56 -0.68 16.52 1.10
CA GLU A 56 -1.58 17.26 2.01
C GLU A 56 -1.90 16.47 3.28
N ILE A 57 -1.66 15.16 3.25
CA ILE A 57 -1.89 14.22 4.36
C ILE A 57 -0.59 13.44 4.60
N PRO A 58 -0.17 13.16 5.85
CA PRO A 58 1.04 12.42 6.20
C PRO A 58 0.91 10.90 5.94
N VAL A 59 0.44 10.54 4.74
CA VAL A 59 0.33 9.17 4.25
C VAL A 59 0.94 9.14 2.87
N VAL A 60 2.02 8.36 2.69
CA VAL A 60 2.75 8.30 1.42
C VAL A 60 2.40 7.00 0.69
N PRO A 61 1.56 7.06 -0.37
CA PRO A 61 1.25 5.92 -1.21
C PRO A 61 2.39 5.62 -2.19
N HIS A 62 2.58 4.34 -2.46
CA HIS A 62 3.61 3.79 -3.33
C HIS A 62 3.03 2.72 -4.26
N ILE A 63 3.65 2.56 -5.42
CA ILE A 63 3.39 1.48 -6.37
C ILE A 63 4.60 0.56 -6.39
N VAL A 64 4.34 -0.73 -6.31
CA VAL A 64 5.31 -1.80 -6.50
C VAL A 64 5.26 -2.21 -7.97
N GLN A 65 6.41 -2.23 -8.64
CA GLN A 65 6.52 -2.57 -10.06
C GLN A 65 7.48 -3.74 -10.26
N ALA A 66 7.13 -4.65 -11.19
CA ALA A 66 8.07 -5.57 -11.80
C ALA A 66 8.40 -5.07 -13.21
N GLY A 67 9.61 -4.53 -13.38
CA GLY A 67 9.94 -3.79 -14.60
C GLY A 67 9.05 -2.55 -14.76
N LYS A 68 8.24 -2.48 -15.83
CA LYS A 68 7.29 -1.37 -16.05
C LYS A 68 5.87 -1.67 -15.54
N GLU A 69 5.58 -2.92 -15.21
CA GLU A 69 4.22 -3.33 -14.83
C GLU A 69 3.97 -3.02 -13.35
N PRO A 70 2.92 -2.26 -13.02
CA PRO A 70 2.48 -2.11 -11.63
C PRO A 70 1.85 -3.42 -11.16
N ILE A 71 2.42 -4.01 -10.11
CA ILE A 71 1.99 -5.32 -9.57
C ILE A 71 1.38 -5.21 -8.17
N GLY A 72 1.51 -4.06 -7.53
CA GLY A 72 0.99 -3.86 -6.20
C GLY A 72 1.01 -2.43 -5.71
N PHE A 73 0.39 -2.26 -4.56
CA PHE A 73 0.22 -1.00 -3.88
C PHE A 73 0.78 -1.10 -2.46
N MET A 74 1.43 -0.03 -2.01
CA MET A 74 1.96 0.07 -0.67
C MET A 74 1.65 1.42 -0.05
N GLN A 75 1.26 1.47 1.23
CA GLN A 75 1.11 2.74 1.95
C GLN A 75 2.03 2.79 3.15
N CYS A 76 2.51 3.99 3.42
CA CYS A 76 3.40 4.32 4.51
C CYS A 76 2.72 5.35 5.39
N TYR A 77 2.60 5.07 6.68
CA TYR A 77 1.99 5.96 7.68
C TYR A 77 3.03 6.31 8.74
N GLN A 78 3.06 7.57 9.17
CA GLN A 78 3.69 7.89 10.45
C GLN A 78 2.92 7.18 11.57
N THR A 79 3.65 6.50 12.46
CA THR A 79 3.03 5.90 13.64
C THR A 79 2.51 6.95 14.61
N THR A 80 1.37 6.65 15.21
CA THR A 80 0.86 7.40 16.36
C THR A 80 1.59 7.01 17.65
N THR A 81 1.35 7.76 18.73
CA THR A 81 1.79 7.39 20.08
C THR A 81 1.26 6.02 20.52
N ASP A 82 0.00 5.71 20.18
CA ASP A 82 -0.60 4.43 20.54
C ASP A 82 0.00 3.28 19.71
N ASP A 83 0.33 3.55 18.45
CA ASP A 83 1.09 2.61 17.63
C ASP A 83 2.46 2.32 18.28
N LYS A 84 3.21 3.34 18.68
CA LYS A 84 4.51 3.17 19.36
C LYS A 84 4.39 2.24 20.58
N ARG A 85 3.39 2.48 21.42
CA ARG A 85 3.11 1.66 22.62
C ARG A 85 2.76 0.21 22.27
N GLU A 86 1.95 -0.02 21.23
CA GLU A 86 1.60 -1.38 20.75
C GLU A 86 2.85 -2.20 20.41
N TYR A 87 3.89 -1.55 19.88
CA TYR A 87 5.15 -2.17 19.49
C TYR A 87 6.25 -2.08 20.57
N GLY A 88 5.94 -1.59 21.78
CA GLY A 88 6.87 -1.54 22.91
C GLY A 88 7.81 -0.32 22.94
N TYR A 89 7.58 0.67 22.08
CA TYR A 89 8.34 1.93 22.06
C TYR A 89 7.70 2.98 22.98
N GLN A 90 8.53 3.86 23.53
CA GLN A 90 8.05 5.00 24.31
C GLN A 90 7.51 6.09 23.37
N PRO A 91 6.43 6.81 23.74
CA PRO A 91 5.86 7.88 22.93
C PRO A 91 6.83 8.96 22.48
N ASP A 92 7.76 9.31 23.37
CA ASP A 92 8.75 10.38 23.29
C ASP A 92 10.07 9.93 22.67
N GLU A 93 10.24 8.63 22.38
CA GLU A 93 11.36 8.16 21.58
C GLU A 93 11.30 8.81 20.20
N ASN A 94 12.40 9.47 19.82
CA ASN A 94 12.59 10.12 18.54
C ASN A 94 12.87 9.07 17.43
N ILE A 95 11.88 8.22 17.22
CA ILE A 95 11.88 7.14 16.23
C ILE A 95 10.68 7.36 15.31
N ASP A 96 10.97 7.55 14.03
CA ASP A 96 9.98 7.53 12.97
C ASP A 96 9.70 6.07 12.61
N LEU A 97 8.61 5.53 13.16
CA LEU A 97 8.14 4.23 12.74
C LEU A 97 7.16 4.41 11.58
N LEU A 98 7.35 3.58 10.56
CA LEU A 98 6.47 3.55 9.41
C LEU A 98 5.69 2.24 9.38
N LYS A 99 4.36 2.34 9.36
CA LYS A 99 3.49 1.18 9.12
C LYS A 99 3.34 0.97 7.62
N TYR A 100 3.71 -0.21 7.13
CA TYR A 100 3.51 -0.60 5.74
C TYR A 100 2.32 -1.55 5.57
N TYR A 101 1.59 -1.36 4.48
CA TYR A 101 0.53 -2.26 4.03
C TYR A 101 0.80 -2.63 2.59
N PHE A 102 0.78 -3.92 2.26
CA PHE A 102 1.01 -4.42 0.89
C PHE A 102 -0.25 -5.03 0.31
N TYR A 103 -0.53 -4.70 -0.95
CA TYR A 103 -1.61 -5.28 -1.74
C TYR A 103 -1.05 -5.68 -3.10
N PHE A 104 -1.12 -6.96 -3.45
CA PHE A 104 -0.67 -7.46 -4.75
C PHE A 104 -1.86 -7.80 -5.64
N SER A 105 -1.74 -7.45 -6.92
CA SER A 105 -2.72 -7.80 -7.95
C SER A 105 -2.13 -8.88 -8.87
N GLN A 106 -2.54 -10.12 -8.61
CA GLN A 106 -2.40 -11.34 -9.44
C GLN A 106 -1.09 -12.15 -9.44
N SER A 107 -1.35 -13.44 -9.71
CA SER A 107 -0.51 -14.65 -9.67
C SER A 107 0.92 -14.47 -10.17
N ILE A 108 1.85 -14.56 -9.24
CA ILE A 108 3.25 -14.88 -9.52
C ILE A 108 3.29 -16.40 -9.70
N ALA A 109 3.61 -16.87 -10.92
CA ALA A 109 3.65 -18.30 -11.27
C ALA A 109 4.26 -19.18 -10.16
N GLY A 110 3.40 -19.88 -9.41
CA GLY A 110 3.74 -20.54 -8.14
C GLY A 110 2.59 -20.39 -7.14
N PRO A 111 2.56 -21.13 -6.01
CA PRO A 111 1.41 -21.13 -5.11
C PRO A 111 1.08 -19.69 -4.73
N VAL A 112 -0.20 -19.34 -4.88
CA VAL A 112 -0.81 -18.06 -4.54
C VAL A 112 -0.04 -17.41 -3.39
N ILE A 113 0.80 -16.41 -3.68
CA ILE A 113 1.30 -15.53 -2.63
C ILE A 113 0.07 -14.72 -2.24
N GLY A 114 -0.62 -15.22 -1.22
CA GLY A 114 -1.93 -14.75 -0.79
C GLY A 114 -1.97 -13.24 -0.69
N TYR A 115 -3.15 -12.70 -0.96
CA TYR A 115 -3.51 -11.39 -0.45
C TYR A 115 -3.32 -11.48 1.06
N THR A 116 -2.24 -10.90 1.56
CA THR A 116 -1.89 -11.01 2.97
C THR A 116 -1.55 -9.60 3.40
N ARG A 117 -2.30 -9.09 4.38
CA ARG A 117 -1.98 -7.81 5.01
C ARG A 117 -0.76 -8.03 5.89
N TRP A 118 0.41 -7.86 5.32
CA TRP A 118 1.63 -7.80 6.11
C TRP A 118 1.76 -6.42 6.73
N LYS A 119 1.71 -6.34 8.06
CA LYS A 119 2.12 -5.15 8.81
C LYS A 119 3.61 -5.30 9.10
N PHE A 120 4.43 -4.49 8.45
CA PHE A 120 5.83 -4.34 8.84
C PHE A 120 6.01 -2.98 9.50
N LEU A 121 6.72 -3.01 10.62
CA LEU A 121 7.23 -1.83 11.30
C LEU A 121 8.69 -1.69 10.87
N ILE A 122 9.01 -0.64 10.12
CA ILE A 122 10.40 -0.32 9.80
C ILE A 122 10.78 0.88 10.67
N CYS A 123 11.80 0.67 11.50
CA CYS A 123 12.46 1.70 12.27
C CYS A 123 13.44 2.42 11.32
N LEU A 124 13.17 3.69 11.02
CA LEU A 124 14.16 4.54 10.36
C LEU A 124 15.01 5.19 11.45
N LEU A 125 16.30 4.84 11.50
CA LEU A 125 17.31 5.45 12.37
C LEU A 125 17.86 6.74 11.74
#